data_AF-A0A7R9HQX0-F1
#
_entry.id   AF-A0A7R9HQX0-F1
#
_cell.length_a   1.000
_cell.length_b   1.000
_cell.length_c   1.000
_cell.angle_alpha   90.00
_cell.angle_beta   90.00
_cell.angle_gamma   90.00
#
_symmetry.space_group_name_H-M   'P 1'
#
loop_
_entity.id
_entity.type
_entity.pdbx_description
1 polymer ?
#
loop_
_entity_poly.entity_id
_entity_poly.type
_entity_poly.pdbx_seq_one_letter_code
_entity_poly.pdbx_strand_id
1 'polypeptide(L)'
;MDIGEVAGHFRSDCPKLKGKKQQKNSTRKANVAEASDDEFSLTVSTSVACCDGSVWLLDSGATEHMTLHVVQDDLDEKIQCKVLDCDTISQVKSKILDALYKNTPFSMRPSIHEVDLEWRHGRGGHLTLQDEDLTTKSLCGWKKLNTLSHYGVKESAVMSLIPHANDTYSTGTYFTNSLTPIITVNGDVESGSVIRIYHLVKPMDEHHYQTNKVSERTHKAIPEIFLTRLLSTKGTIQKFVDDFFNTILTANDDLPPAVKWLFDLLDEAARRHSIVDPEVVHAWKSNSLPLRFWVNFIKNPDFIFDINKTTTVDSCLSVIAQTFMDSCSTAEHRLGKDSPSNKLLFAKDIPHYREMVSHFYYDVQMLPQITDQEMSSAMQQLSVTQLGEFDTIAALKELYIYVTKYNDQVTRGHKEKDGNEVCGKGALRETMKEMDEADNKKCANERIHMEVLDAMNNDLHCKKMHLAHKLENVACTLEGEETSTC
;
A
#
# COMPACT_ATOMS: atom_id res chain seq x y z
N MET A 1 44.91 -20.25 39.55
CA MET A 1 45.12 -20.04 38.11
C MET A 1 44.01 -19.11 37.68
N ASP A 2 44.08 -17.88 38.17
CA ASP A 2 44.71 -16.72 37.53
C ASP A 2 43.94 -16.19 36.33
N ILE A 3 43.50 -14.96 36.54
CA ILE A 3 42.69 -14.08 35.71
C ILE A 3 43.66 -13.44 34.72
N GLY A 4 43.37 -13.53 33.42
CA GLY A 4 44.17 -12.90 32.37
C GLY A 4 43.36 -11.91 31.56
N GLU A 5 43.44 -10.63 31.95
CA GLU A 5 43.17 -9.50 31.07
C GLU A 5 44.15 -9.50 29.89
N VAL A 6 43.66 -9.31 28.67
CA VAL A 6 44.47 -8.78 27.57
C VAL A 6 43.71 -7.66 26.87
N ALA A 7 44.24 -6.46 27.08
CA ALA A 7 43.87 -5.22 26.40
C ALA A 7 44.31 -5.23 24.92
N GLY A 8 43.44 -4.79 24.02
CA GLY A 8 43.73 -4.58 22.59
C GLY A 8 43.40 -3.15 22.16
N HIS A 9 44.43 -2.43 21.71
CA HIS A 9 44.44 -1.01 21.38
C HIS A 9 43.55 -0.62 20.18
N PHE A 10 42.64 0.34 20.35
CA PHE A 10 42.16 1.17 19.23
C PHE A 10 43.10 2.37 19.07
N ARG A 11 44.00 2.30 18.09
CA ARG A 11 44.80 3.46 17.66
C ARG A 11 43.89 4.52 17.03
N SER A 12 43.86 5.67 17.70
CA SER A 12 43.43 6.95 17.16
C SER A 12 44.51 7.51 16.23
N ASP A 13 44.29 7.48 14.92
CA ASP A 13 45.08 8.23 13.95
C ASP A 13 44.15 9.07 13.05
N CYS A 14 43.73 10.23 13.58
CA CYS A 14 43.23 11.35 12.78
C CYS A 14 44.42 12.23 12.33
N PRO A 15 44.63 12.46 11.02
CA PRO A 15 45.54 13.49 10.57
C PRO A 15 44.95 14.88 10.82
N LYS A 16 45.61 15.66 11.67
CA LYS A 16 45.39 17.10 11.87
C LYS A 16 45.59 17.85 10.56
N LEU A 17 44.55 18.51 10.04
CA LEU A 17 44.69 19.61 9.08
C LEU A 17 44.45 20.94 9.80
N LYS A 18 45.56 21.68 10.01
CA LYS A 18 45.57 23.07 10.50
C LYS A 18 44.98 24.00 9.45
N GLY A 19 44.35 25.06 9.94
CA GLY A 19 43.41 25.90 9.20
C GLY A 19 43.96 26.76 8.06
N LYS A 20 43.03 27.21 7.23
CA LYS A 20 43.07 28.51 6.57
C LYS A 20 41.66 29.10 6.58
N LYS A 21 41.53 30.27 7.23
CA LYS A 21 40.39 31.17 7.08
C LYS A 21 40.24 31.52 5.60
N GLN A 22 39.11 31.16 4.99
CA GLN A 22 38.61 31.83 3.79
C GLN A 22 37.12 32.08 3.98
N GLN A 23 36.81 33.36 4.12
CA GLN A 23 35.47 33.93 4.08
C GLN A 23 34.94 33.75 2.66
N LYS A 24 33.94 32.89 2.48
CA LYS A 24 33.17 32.76 1.23
C LYS A 24 31.69 32.68 1.58
N ASN A 25 30.97 33.76 1.25
CA ASN A 25 29.54 33.68 0.97
C ASN A 25 29.35 32.63 -0.13
N SER A 26 28.84 31.47 0.26
CA SER A 26 28.45 30.39 -0.64
C SER A 26 27.06 29.97 -0.24
N THR A 27 26.08 30.34 -1.08
CA THR A 27 24.72 29.81 -1.04
C THR A 27 24.83 28.29 -1.15
N ARG A 28 24.63 27.57 -0.04
CA ARG A 28 24.63 26.11 -0.02
C ARG A 28 23.42 25.64 -0.85
N LYS A 29 23.66 25.16 -2.07
CA LYS A 29 22.67 24.41 -2.83
C LYS A 29 22.64 22.99 -2.29
N ALA A 30 21.45 22.51 -1.93
CA ALA A 30 21.21 21.11 -1.61
C ALA A 30 21.49 20.27 -2.87
N ASN A 31 22.30 19.22 -2.74
CA ASN A 31 22.45 18.23 -3.79
C ASN A 31 21.31 17.23 -3.66
N VAL A 32 20.49 17.13 -4.70
CA VAL A 32 19.35 16.20 -4.80
C VAL A 32 19.64 15.31 -5.99
N ALA A 33 19.50 13.98 -5.83
CA ALA A 33 19.57 13.05 -6.95
C ALA A 33 18.20 12.44 -7.17
N GLU A 34 17.79 12.43 -8.44
CA GLU A 34 16.59 11.77 -8.94
C GLU A 34 16.96 10.32 -9.27
N ALA A 35 16.15 9.37 -8.80
CA ALA A 35 16.26 7.97 -9.18
C ALA A 35 14.98 7.62 -9.96
N SER A 36 15.14 7.45 -11.26
CA SER A 36 14.09 7.01 -12.17
C SER A 36 14.00 5.48 -12.10
N ASP A 37 13.18 4.94 -11.22
CA ASP A 37 12.65 3.57 -11.31
C ASP A 37 11.35 3.54 -10.50
N ASP A 38 10.22 3.22 -11.17
CA ASP A 38 8.84 3.22 -10.66
C ASP A 38 8.55 2.19 -9.54
N GLU A 39 9.57 1.75 -8.79
CA GLU A 39 9.47 0.65 -7.82
C GLU A 39 10.22 0.89 -6.50
N PHE A 40 10.71 2.11 -6.23
CA PHE A 40 11.40 2.43 -4.97
C PHE A 40 10.75 3.52 -4.15
N SER A 41 10.41 3.19 -2.90
CA SER A 41 10.72 4.09 -1.79
C SER A 41 10.76 3.37 -0.45
N LEU A 42 11.97 3.16 0.08
CA LEU A 42 12.22 3.09 1.52
C LEU A 42 12.99 4.37 1.83
N THR A 43 12.38 5.38 2.43
CA THR A 43 13.12 6.62 2.73
C THR A 43 12.90 7.12 4.15
N VAL A 44 14.04 7.36 4.79
CA VAL A 44 14.23 8.31 5.89
C VAL A 44 14.25 9.73 5.32
N SER A 45 13.49 10.60 6.01
CA SER A 45 13.27 12.03 5.78
C SER A 45 12.61 12.39 4.45
N THR A 46 11.27 12.36 4.42
CA THR A 46 10.48 12.70 3.23
C THR A 46 10.01 14.14 3.18
N SER A 47 10.36 14.83 2.09
CA SER A 47 9.53 15.90 1.53
C SER A 47 8.48 15.25 0.65
N VAL A 48 7.23 15.23 1.12
CA VAL A 48 6.09 14.88 0.27
C VAL A 48 5.77 16.12 -0.55
N ALA A 49 6.09 16.11 -1.84
CA ALA A 49 5.45 17.02 -2.78
C ALA A 49 4.13 16.36 -3.21
N CYS A 50 3.04 17.14 -3.20
CA CYS A 50 1.77 16.71 -3.76
C CYS A 50 1.97 16.24 -5.22
N CYS A 51 1.39 15.09 -5.52
CA CYS A 51 1.08 14.62 -6.88
C CYS A 51 2.27 14.16 -7.73
N ASP A 52 3.17 13.32 -7.22
CA ASP A 52 3.71 12.20 -8.00
C ASP A 52 4.48 11.28 -7.04
N GLY A 53 4.43 9.96 -7.22
CA GLY A 53 4.97 8.95 -6.29
C GLY A 53 6.50 8.95 -6.09
N SER A 54 7.19 10.04 -6.44
CA SER A 54 8.64 10.18 -6.37
C SER A 54 9.11 10.54 -4.96
N VAL A 55 9.98 9.71 -4.37
CA VAL A 55 10.50 9.94 -3.02
C VAL A 55 11.97 10.31 -3.02
N TRP A 56 12.28 11.44 -2.38
CA TRP A 56 13.60 12.07 -2.41
C TRP A 56 14.38 11.80 -1.12
N LEU A 57 15.62 11.34 -1.24
CA LEU A 57 16.55 11.22 -0.11
C LEU A 57 17.21 12.59 0.18
N LEU A 58 16.64 13.33 1.13
CA LEU A 58 17.13 14.66 1.51
C LEU A 58 18.49 14.58 2.21
N ASP A 59 19.38 15.53 1.91
CA ASP A 59 20.65 15.67 2.61
C ASP A 59 20.42 16.18 4.05
N SER A 60 20.73 15.33 5.04
CA SER A 60 20.54 15.61 6.47
C SER A 60 21.38 16.80 6.98
N GLY A 61 22.31 17.34 6.18
CA GLY A 61 23.20 18.43 6.57
C GLY A 61 22.61 19.85 6.53
N ALA A 62 21.33 20.01 6.17
CA ALA A 62 20.70 21.33 5.99
C ALA A 62 19.33 21.49 6.66
N THR A 63 18.92 20.55 7.52
CA THR A 63 17.64 20.62 8.25
C THR A 63 17.91 20.70 9.75
N GLU A 64 17.12 21.53 10.45
CA GLU A 64 17.22 21.70 11.90
C GLU A 64 16.00 21.06 12.57
N HIS A 65 16.24 20.15 13.50
CA HIS A 65 15.20 19.64 14.38
C HIS A 65 14.79 20.74 15.36
N MET A 66 13.49 20.89 15.58
CA MET A 66 12.99 21.78 16.61
C MET A 66 11.80 21.22 17.38
N THR A 67 11.61 21.70 18.61
CA THR A 67 10.46 21.35 19.46
C THR A 67 9.51 22.54 19.58
N LEU A 68 8.25 22.34 19.24
CA LEU A 68 7.16 23.31 19.41
C LEU A 68 6.40 23.02 20.71
N HIS A 69 5.91 24.08 21.37
CA HIS A 69 5.00 23.97 22.50
C HIS A 69 3.57 24.22 22.02
N VAL A 70 2.76 23.17 21.94
CA VAL A 70 1.37 23.24 21.53
C VAL A 70 0.50 23.50 22.76
N VAL A 71 -0.32 24.54 22.69
CA VAL A 71 -1.30 24.92 23.71
C VAL A 71 -2.68 24.67 23.13
N GLN A 72 -3.56 24.04 23.91
CA GLN A 72 -5.00 24.02 23.65
C GLN A 72 -5.70 24.68 24.83
N ASP A 73 -6.74 25.47 24.58
CA ASP A 73 -7.43 26.21 25.63
C ASP A 73 -8.12 25.28 26.65
N ASP A 74 -8.44 24.04 26.24
CA ASP A 74 -9.06 23.01 27.09
C ASP A 74 -8.04 22.12 27.84
N LEU A 75 -6.74 22.29 27.59
CA LEU A 75 -5.67 21.48 28.21
C LEU A 75 -4.75 22.35 29.06
N ASP A 76 -4.67 22.06 30.36
CA ASP A 76 -3.77 22.76 31.30
C ASP A 76 -2.28 22.49 31.01
N GLU A 77 -1.94 21.40 30.30
CA GLU A 77 -0.56 21.01 30.01
C GLU A 77 -0.17 21.26 28.55
N LYS A 78 1.01 21.85 28.35
CA LYS A 78 1.56 22.10 27.01
C LYS A 78 2.17 20.83 26.44
N ILE A 79 1.75 20.47 25.23
CA ILE A 79 2.30 19.30 24.53
C ILE A 79 3.54 19.72 23.75
N GLN A 80 4.62 18.94 23.87
CA GLN A 80 5.84 19.14 23.09
C GLN A 80 5.76 18.33 21.79
N CYS A 81 5.81 19.00 20.64
CA CYS A 81 5.77 18.38 19.33
C CYS A 81 7.12 18.58 18.61
N LYS A 82 7.78 17.49 18.19
CA LYS A 82 9.04 17.54 17.45
C LYS A 82 8.78 17.65 15.96
N VAL A 83 9.40 18.64 15.32
CA VAL A 83 9.25 18.98 13.90
C VAL A 83 10.60 19.33 13.27
N LEU A 84 10.60 19.58 11.97
CA LEU A 84 11.75 20.07 11.21
C LEU A 84 11.48 21.49 10.72
N ASP A 85 12.51 22.32 10.65
CA ASP A 85 12.42 23.69 10.09
C ASP A 85 11.94 23.72 8.62
N CYS A 86 12.20 22.62 7.89
CA CYS A 86 11.80 22.44 6.51
C CYS A 86 10.37 21.90 6.34
N ASP A 87 9.67 21.49 7.40
CA ASP A 87 8.29 21.01 7.30
C ASP A 87 7.36 22.10 6.74
N THR A 88 6.44 21.75 5.84
CA THR A 88 5.34 22.63 5.46
C THR A 88 4.38 22.84 6.63
N ILE A 89 3.51 23.85 6.53
CA ILE A 89 2.52 24.09 7.58
C ILE A 89 1.54 22.93 7.71
N SER A 90 1.10 22.33 6.60
CA SER A 90 0.26 21.12 6.65
C SER A 90 0.97 19.92 7.29
N GLN A 91 2.27 19.74 7.03
CA GLN A 91 3.07 18.69 7.69
C GLN A 91 3.18 18.93 9.21
N VAL A 92 3.38 20.18 9.63
CA VAL A 92 3.40 20.56 11.05
C VAL A 92 2.03 20.32 11.70
N LYS A 93 0.93 20.72 11.04
CA LYS A 93 -0.44 20.44 11.51
C LYS A 93 -0.66 18.94 11.72
N SER A 94 -0.27 18.11 10.75
CA SER A 94 -0.36 16.66 10.85
C SER A 94 0.40 16.11 12.06
N LYS A 95 1.66 16.51 12.25
CA LYS A 95 2.50 16.10 13.40
C LYS A 95 1.92 16.55 14.75
N ILE A 96 1.33 17.73 14.80
CA ILE A 96 0.66 18.23 16.01
C ILE A 96 -0.60 17.42 16.30
N LEU A 97 -1.42 17.11 15.30
CA LEU A 97 -2.60 16.26 15.45
C LEU A 97 -2.22 14.85 15.93
N ASP A 98 -1.15 14.25 15.38
CA ASP A 98 -0.65 12.96 15.87
C ASP A 98 -0.22 13.01 17.35
N ALA A 99 0.39 14.11 17.79
CA ALA A 99 0.79 14.28 19.18
C ALA A 99 -0.41 14.49 20.12
N LEU A 100 -1.41 15.27 19.70
CA LEU A 100 -2.63 15.56 20.47
C LEU A 100 -3.54 14.34 20.57
N TYR A 101 -3.72 13.62 19.47
CA TYR A 101 -4.69 12.53 19.31
C TYR A 101 -4.03 11.13 19.28
N LYS A 102 -2.88 10.97 19.97
CA LYS A 102 -2.08 9.73 19.95
C LYS A 102 -2.85 8.45 20.28
N ASN A 103 -3.92 8.56 21.08
CA ASN A 103 -4.75 7.43 21.54
C ASN A 103 -6.15 7.42 20.89
N THR A 104 -6.35 8.19 19.81
CA THR A 104 -7.62 8.31 19.10
C THR A 104 -7.49 7.66 17.72
N PRO A 105 -8.44 6.84 17.26
CA PRO A 105 -8.44 6.28 15.89
C PRO A 105 -8.37 7.39 14.84
N PHE A 106 -7.71 7.16 13.70
CA PHE A 106 -7.46 8.22 12.72
C PHE A 106 -8.75 8.83 12.16
N SER A 107 -9.76 8.01 11.85
CA SER A 107 -11.06 8.45 11.33
C SER A 107 -11.84 9.40 12.26
N MET A 108 -11.51 9.42 13.55
CA MET A 108 -12.17 10.23 14.58
C MET A 108 -11.42 11.54 14.87
N ARG A 109 -10.29 11.80 14.20
CA ARG A 109 -9.47 13.00 14.41
C ARG A 109 -9.94 14.14 13.48
N PRO A 110 -9.76 15.40 13.89
CA PRO A 110 -9.94 16.53 12.97
C PRO A 110 -9.06 16.40 11.74
N SER A 111 -9.58 16.77 10.58
CA SER A 111 -8.81 16.85 9.35
C SER A 111 -7.83 18.02 9.40
N ILE A 112 -6.68 17.90 8.74
CA ILE A 112 -5.73 19.02 8.58
C ILE A 112 -6.36 20.24 7.89
N HIS A 113 -7.47 20.06 7.16
CA HIS A 113 -8.20 21.12 6.48
C HIS A 113 -9.23 21.83 7.37
N GLU A 114 -9.56 21.26 8.53
CA GLU A 114 -10.54 21.80 9.48
C GLU A 114 -9.87 22.65 10.57
N VAL A 115 -8.54 22.72 10.57
CA VAL A 115 -7.76 23.45 11.57
C VAL A 115 -6.71 24.35 10.94
N ASP A 116 -6.53 25.51 11.56
CA ASP A 116 -5.46 26.46 11.27
C ASP A 116 -4.38 26.40 12.34
N LEU A 117 -3.13 26.65 11.93
CA LEU A 117 -1.99 26.71 12.83
C LEU A 117 -1.74 28.16 13.24
N GLU A 118 -1.95 28.47 14.51
CA GLU A 118 -1.69 29.80 15.06
C GLU A 118 -0.35 29.81 15.81
N TRP A 119 0.54 30.72 15.44
CA TRP A 119 1.77 31.03 16.17
C TRP A 119 1.55 32.18 17.16
N ARG A 120 1.71 31.89 18.45
CA ARG A 120 1.59 32.89 19.53
C ARG A 120 2.94 33.58 19.73
N HIS A 121 3.20 34.64 18.97
CA HIS A 121 4.46 35.37 18.96
C HIS A 121 4.61 36.33 20.16
N GLY A 122 4.46 35.83 21.40
CA GLY A 122 4.69 36.60 22.63
C GLY A 122 4.08 38.02 22.60
N ARG A 123 4.93 39.06 22.65
CA ARG A 123 4.51 40.47 22.62
C ARG A 123 4.02 40.97 21.25
N GLY A 124 4.24 40.20 20.18
CA GLY A 124 3.87 40.54 18.80
C GLY A 124 2.50 40.05 18.35
N GLY A 125 1.71 39.43 19.24
CA GLY A 125 0.37 38.94 18.94
C GLY A 125 0.34 37.53 18.37
N HIS A 126 -0.71 37.23 17.64
CA HIS A 126 -1.01 35.92 17.06
C HIS A 126 -0.89 35.99 15.54
N LEU A 127 -0.30 34.96 14.93
CA LEU A 127 -0.15 34.86 13.48
C LEU A 127 -0.58 33.48 12.99
N THR A 128 -1.59 33.42 12.13
CA THR A 128 -1.98 32.19 11.46
C THR A 128 -0.98 31.87 10.35
N LEU A 129 -0.42 30.66 10.38
CA LEU A 129 0.51 30.16 9.37
C LEU A 129 -0.26 29.31 8.36
N GLN A 130 0.09 29.44 7.08
CA GLN A 130 -0.50 28.67 5.99
C GLN A 130 0.57 28.21 5.00
N ASP A 131 0.29 27.13 4.26
CA ASP A 131 1.16 26.62 3.20
C ASP A 131 1.34 27.62 2.04
N GLU A 132 0.31 28.40 1.76
CA GLU A 132 0.32 29.53 0.84
C GLU A 132 -0.37 30.73 1.50
N ASP A 133 0.26 31.90 1.43
CA ASP A 133 -0.27 33.17 1.91
C ASP A 133 0.34 34.35 1.10
N LEU A 134 0.06 35.59 1.53
CA LEU A 134 0.62 36.79 0.90
C LEU A 134 2.16 36.88 0.97
N THR A 135 2.79 36.08 1.83
CA THR A 135 4.25 36.05 2.01
C THR A 135 4.92 34.99 1.14
N THR A 136 4.15 34.11 0.48
CA THR A 136 4.65 33.02 -0.33
C THR A 136 5.57 33.47 -1.46
N LYS A 137 6.76 32.86 -1.50
CA LYS A 137 7.80 33.20 -2.48
C LYS A 137 7.46 32.62 -3.85
N SER A 138 7.27 33.51 -4.82
CA SER A 138 7.05 33.17 -6.23
C SER A 138 8.24 33.62 -7.08
N LEU A 139 8.89 32.70 -7.79
CA LEU A 139 10.03 32.99 -8.66
C LEU A 139 9.90 32.25 -10.00
N CYS A 140 9.89 33.00 -11.11
CA CYS A 140 9.85 32.46 -12.47
C CYS A 140 8.72 31.44 -12.71
N GLY A 141 7.49 31.75 -12.29
CA GLY A 141 6.34 30.86 -12.45
C GLY A 141 6.25 29.71 -11.43
N TRP A 142 7.21 29.63 -10.50
CA TRP A 142 7.19 28.64 -9.41
C TRP A 142 6.86 29.26 -8.07
N LYS A 143 5.88 28.71 -7.36
CA LYS A 143 5.57 28.99 -5.96
C LYS A 143 6.23 27.97 -5.04
N LYS A 144 6.95 28.43 -4.01
CA LYS A 144 7.50 27.56 -2.97
C LYS A 144 6.54 27.49 -1.80
N LEU A 145 6.13 26.30 -1.38
CA LEU A 145 5.32 26.11 -0.17
C LEU A 145 6.03 26.69 1.06
N ASN A 146 5.26 27.37 1.89
CA ASN A 146 5.75 27.97 3.12
C ASN A 146 6.11 26.88 4.14
N THR A 147 7.21 27.10 4.87
CA THR A 147 7.71 26.19 5.92
C THR A 147 7.93 26.95 7.22
N LEU A 148 8.22 26.26 8.33
CA LEU A 148 8.60 26.94 9.58
C LEU A 148 9.78 27.89 9.41
N SER A 149 10.79 27.47 8.64
CA SER A 149 11.95 28.28 8.27
C SER A 149 11.58 29.52 7.44
N HIS A 150 10.56 29.44 6.59
CA HIS A 150 10.05 30.59 5.82
C HIS A 150 9.54 31.70 6.74
N TYR A 151 8.77 31.35 7.77
CA TYR A 151 8.26 32.29 8.78
C TYR A 151 9.29 32.65 9.86
N GLY A 152 10.47 32.01 9.85
CA GLY A 152 11.52 32.25 10.84
C GLY A 152 11.19 31.72 12.24
N VAL A 153 10.29 30.73 12.33
CA VAL A 153 9.94 30.06 13.60
C VAL A 153 11.19 29.43 14.22
N LYS A 154 11.28 29.49 15.55
CA LYS A 154 12.43 29.05 16.34
C LYS A 154 12.05 27.95 17.33
N GLU A 155 13.07 27.30 17.89
CA GLU A 155 12.95 26.35 19.00
C GLU A 155 12.02 26.89 20.10
N SER A 156 11.19 26.00 20.68
CA SER A 156 10.26 26.34 21.76
C SER A 156 9.21 27.39 21.38
N ALA A 157 8.92 27.59 20.09
CA ALA A 157 7.81 28.42 19.66
C ALA A 157 6.47 27.87 20.17
N VAL A 158 5.58 28.76 20.59
CA VAL A 158 4.26 28.41 21.14
C VAL A 158 3.23 28.43 20.01
N MET A 159 2.61 27.29 19.76
CA MET A 159 1.61 27.09 18.72
C MET A 159 0.25 26.73 19.33
N SER A 160 -0.82 27.00 18.58
CA SER A 160 -2.18 26.51 18.87
C SER A 160 -2.83 26.01 17.58
N LEU A 161 -3.69 25.01 17.67
CA LEU A 161 -4.61 24.67 16.59
C LEU A 161 -5.95 25.32 16.88
N ILE A 162 -6.42 26.14 15.95
CA ILE A 162 -7.73 26.78 16.02
C ILE A 162 -8.65 26.16 14.97
N PRO A 163 -9.95 25.95 15.27
CA PRO A 163 -10.91 25.52 14.25
C PRO A 163 -10.92 26.52 13.09
N HIS A 164 -10.87 26.00 11.86
CA HIS A 164 -11.00 26.83 10.67
C HIS A 164 -12.42 27.41 10.64
N ALA A 165 -12.53 28.72 10.85
CA ALA A 165 -13.80 29.41 10.70
C ALA A 165 -14.11 29.49 9.20
N ASN A 166 -15.00 28.62 8.71
CA ASN A 166 -15.59 28.81 7.39
C ASN A 166 -16.38 30.12 7.40
N ASP A 167 -15.76 31.22 6.95
CA ASP A 167 -16.50 32.41 6.59
C ASP A 167 -17.51 32.01 5.51
N THR A 168 -18.79 32.03 5.87
CA THR A 168 -19.92 31.62 5.04
C THR A 168 -20.21 32.64 3.91
N TYR A 169 -19.19 33.37 3.44
CA TYR A 169 -19.29 34.43 2.44
C TYR A 169 -18.03 34.54 1.56
N SER A 170 -17.65 33.44 0.90
CA SER A 170 -16.88 33.56 -0.35
C SER A 170 -17.26 32.43 -1.31
N THR A 171 -18.41 32.62 -1.97
CA THR A 171 -18.73 31.92 -3.21
C THR A 171 -17.71 32.34 -4.27
N GLY A 172 -16.64 31.55 -4.44
CA GLY A 172 -15.67 31.76 -5.50
C GLY A 172 -14.37 31.01 -5.24
N THR A 173 -14.05 30.04 -6.11
CA THR A 173 -12.74 29.37 -6.26
C THR A 173 -12.33 28.30 -5.24
N TYR A 174 -13.27 27.47 -4.77
CA TYR A 174 -12.94 26.09 -4.39
C TYR A 174 -13.50 25.11 -5.42
N PHE A 175 -12.79 25.00 -6.56
CA PHE A 175 -13.02 23.92 -7.49
C PHE A 175 -11.71 23.15 -7.71
N THR A 176 -11.73 21.92 -7.18
CA THR A 176 -11.16 20.68 -7.74
C THR A 176 -9.65 20.51 -7.80
N ASN A 177 -9.14 19.76 -6.81
CA ASN A 177 -8.10 18.75 -6.98
C ASN A 177 -8.56 17.69 -8.00
N SER A 178 -8.47 18.00 -9.30
CA SER A 178 -8.49 17.04 -10.41
C SER A 178 -8.52 17.84 -11.73
N LEU A 179 -7.35 18.14 -12.30
CA LEU A 179 -7.28 18.58 -13.69
C LEU A 179 -6.57 17.51 -14.51
N THR A 180 -7.38 16.63 -15.08
CA THR A 180 -7.10 16.06 -16.40
C THR A 180 -7.02 17.20 -17.42
N PRO A 181 -6.17 17.10 -18.46
CA PRO A 181 -6.04 18.19 -19.43
C PRO A 181 -7.27 18.20 -20.35
N ILE A 182 -8.19 19.12 -20.13
CA ILE A 182 -9.26 19.42 -21.10
C ILE A 182 -8.65 20.27 -22.20
N ILE A 183 -8.49 19.68 -23.38
CA ILE A 183 -8.13 20.37 -24.63
C ILE A 183 -9.34 21.23 -25.01
N THR A 184 -9.26 22.55 -24.77
CA THR A 184 -10.19 23.50 -25.38
C THR A 184 -9.75 23.78 -26.81
N VAL A 185 -10.49 23.21 -27.77
CA VAL A 185 -10.49 23.62 -29.16
C VAL A 185 -11.05 25.03 -29.21
N ASN A 186 -10.17 26.04 -29.33
CA ASN A 186 -10.32 27.25 -30.14
C ASN A 186 -9.11 28.15 -29.88
N GLY A 187 -8.41 28.51 -30.97
CA GLY A 187 -7.16 29.25 -30.91
C GLY A 187 -7.36 30.68 -30.43
N ASP A 188 -6.76 30.98 -29.28
CA ASP A 188 -6.05 32.23 -29.05
C ASP A 188 -4.94 31.98 -28.02
N VAL A 189 -3.69 32.23 -28.43
CA VAL A 189 -2.49 31.93 -27.64
C VAL A 189 -2.21 33.12 -26.73
N GLU A 190 -2.87 33.18 -25.58
CA GLU A 190 -2.33 33.86 -24.41
C GLU A 190 -1.81 32.79 -23.45
N SER A 191 -0.49 32.77 -23.26
CA SER A 191 0.20 31.86 -22.32
C SER A 191 -0.23 32.16 -20.90
N GLY A 192 -1.34 31.55 -20.46
CA GLY A 192 -1.70 31.42 -19.05
C GLY A 192 -0.62 30.59 -18.38
N SER A 193 0.35 31.24 -17.75
CA SER A 193 1.42 30.57 -17.01
C SER A 193 0.80 29.74 -15.89
N VAL A 194 0.70 28.42 -16.09
CA VAL A 194 0.34 27.49 -15.01
C VAL A 194 1.38 27.67 -13.91
N ILE A 195 0.96 28.26 -12.79
CA ILE A 195 1.83 28.46 -11.64
C ILE A 195 2.11 27.09 -11.05
N ARG A 196 3.39 26.70 -11.03
CA ARG A 196 3.81 25.38 -10.53
C ARG A 196 4.24 25.48 -9.08
N ILE A 197 3.90 24.48 -8.27
CA ILE A 197 4.16 24.46 -6.84
C ILE A 197 5.31 23.49 -6.56
N TYR A 198 6.19 23.84 -5.61
CA TYR A 198 7.23 22.94 -5.11
C TYR A 198 7.49 23.16 -3.62
N HIS A 199 8.04 22.16 -2.94
CA HIS A 199 8.43 22.24 -1.54
C HIS A 199 9.96 22.37 -1.40
N LEU A 200 10.68 21.24 -1.33
CA LEU A 200 12.13 21.23 -1.22
C LEU A 200 12.84 21.08 -2.58
N VAL A 201 12.26 20.26 -3.47
CA VAL A 201 12.80 19.95 -4.79
C VAL A 201 11.84 20.48 -5.84
N LYS A 202 12.36 21.23 -6.82
CA LYS A 202 11.57 21.59 -8.00
C LYS A 202 11.52 20.34 -8.90
N PRO A 203 10.33 19.90 -9.34
CA PRO A 203 10.21 18.91 -10.40
C PRO A 203 11.07 19.33 -11.60
N MET A 204 11.83 18.41 -12.17
CA MET A 204 12.59 18.66 -13.39
C MET A 204 11.61 18.85 -14.55
N ASP A 205 11.85 19.85 -15.41
CA ASP A 205 11.06 20.03 -16.62
C ASP A 205 11.43 18.93 -17.63
N GLU A 206 10.50 18.04 -17.98
CA GLU A 206 10.67 16.95 -18.96
C GLU A 206 11.09 17.44 -20.37
N HIS A 207 11.05 18.75 -20.64
CA HIS A 207 11.27 19.33 -21.96
C HIS A 207 12.73 19.41 -22.46
N HIS A 208 13.72 18.89 -21.73
CA HIS A 208 15.13 18.91 -22.20
C HIS A 208 15.62 17.60 -22.86
N TYR A 209 14.76 16.59 -23.06
CA TYR A 209 15.15 15.33 -23.70
C TYR A 209 14.37 15.03 -25.00
N GLN A 210 14.23 16.02 -25.88
CA GLN A 210 13.75 15.80 -27.27
C GLN A 210 14.86 16.04 -28.30
N THR A 211 16.06 15.52 -28.02
CA THR A 211 17.06 15.28 -29.06
C THR A 211 17.37 13.79 -29.14
N ASN A 212 16.64 13.12 -30.03
CA ASN A 212 17.05 11.94 -30.80
C ASN A 212 18.16 11.05 -30.18
N LYS A 213 17.73 10.05 -29.40
CA LYS A 213 18.09 8.64 -29.56
C LYS A 213 17.38 7.87 -28.45
N VAL A 214 16.71 6.78 -28.82
CA VAL A 214 16.25 5.73 -27.90
C VAL A 214 17.52 5.14 -27.27
N SER A 215 18.02 5.78 -26.21
CA SER A 215 19.11 5.23 -25.42
C SER A 215 18.48 4.27 -24.44
N GLU A 216 18.92 3.01 -24.51
CA GLU A 216 18.88 2.03 -23.42
C GLU A 216 18.74 2.74 -22.07
N ARG A 217 17.64 2.44 -21.36
CA ARG A 217 17.47 2.81 -19.95
C ARG A 217 18.63 2.17 -19.20
N THR A 218 19.71 2.92 -19.12
CA THR A 218 20.92 2.54 -18.41
C THR A 218 20.56 2.74 -16.95
N HIS A 219 20.31 1.64 -16.24
CA HIS A 219 20.22 1.61 -14.79
C HIS A 219 21.51 2.21 -14.23
N LYS A 220 21.49 3.52 -13.96
CA LYS A 220 22.61 4.20 -13.33
C LYS A 220 22.65 3.68 -11.91
N ALA A 221 23.71 2.94 -11.59
CA ALA A 221 23.92 2.41 -10.25
C ALA A 221 23.66 3.50 -9.20
N ILE A 222 22.86 3.18 -8.19
CA ILE A 222 22.50 4.10 -7.11
C ILE A 222 23.79 4.66 -6.51
N PRO A 223 23.95 5.99 -6.43
CA PRO A 223 25.11 6.58 -5.78
C PRO A 223 25.26 6.04 -4.35
N GLU A 224 26.47 5.62 -3.98
CA GLU A 224 26.82 4.91 -2.74
C GLU A 224 26.29 5.56 -1.44
N ILE A 225 26.17 6.89 -1.45
CA ILE A 225 25.60 7.68 -0.36
C ILE A 225 24.14 7.32 -0.06
N PHE A 226 23.34 6.98 -1.07
CA PHE A 226 21.94 6.60 -0.90
C PHE A 226 21.80 5.17 -0.41
N LEU A 227 22.65 4.26 -0.89
CA LEU A 227 22.69 2.88 -0.40
C LEU A 227 22.99 2.82 1.10
N THR A 228 23.93 3.65 1.57
CA THR A 228 24.25 3.73 3.01
C THR A 228 23.06 4.20 3.85
N ARG A 229 22.27 5.16 3.34
CA ARG A 229 21.04 5.64 4.02
C ARG A 229 19.94 4.58 4.04
N LEU A 230 19.77 3.85 2.94
CA LEU A 230 18.83 2.72 2.86
C LEU A 230 19.22 1.63 3.85
N LEU A 231 20.50 1.26 3.92
CA LEU A 231 21.02 0.28 4.87
C LEU A 231 20.85 0.73 6.32
N SER A 232 21.06 2.01 6.63
CA SER A 232 20.82 2.55 7.97
C SER A 232 19.34 2.46 8.36
N THR A 233 18.43 2.77 7.42
CA THR A 233 16.98 2.67 7.63
C THR A 233 16.58 1.21 7.88
N LYS A 234 17.05 0.31 7.00
CA LYS A 234 16.86 -1.14 7.12
C LYS A 234 17.34 -1.65 8.47
N GLY A 235 18.55 -1.27 8.89
CA GLY A 235 19.10 -1.65 10.19
C GLY A 235 18.26 -1.15 11.38
N THR A 236 17.61 0.01 11.26
CA THR A 236 16.73 0.56 12.31
C THR A 236 15.43 -0.22 12.44
N ILE A 237 14.84 -0.66 11.32
CA ILE A 237 13.57 -1.40 11.30
C ILE A 237 13.73 -2.91 11.40
N GLN A 238 14.96 -3.44 11.24
CA GLN A 238 15.26 -4.87 11.11
C GLN A 238 14.56 -5.72 12.17
N LYS A 239 14.71 -5.36 13.45
CA LYS A 239 14.12 -6.12 14.55
C LYS A 239 12.59 -6.22 14.45
N PHE A 240 11.91 -5.15 14.03
CA PHE A 240 10.46 -5.16 13.87
C PHE A 240 10.02 -6.08 12.72
N VAL A 241 10.81 -6.12 11.63
CA VAL A 241 10.57 -7.03 10.52
C VAL A 241 10.78 -8.48 10.96
N ASP A 242 11.88 -8.76 11.67
CA ASP A 242 12.20 -10.09 12.19
C ASP A 242 11.13 -10.58 13.17
N ASP A 243 10.76 -9.76 14.16
CA ASP A 243 9.75 -10.09 15.17
C ASP A 243 8.39 -10.36 14.50
N PHE A 244 8.03 -9.56 13.48
CA PHE A 244 6.79 -9.76 12.73
C PHE A 244 6.81 -11.07 11.91
N PHE A 245 7.88 -11.33 11.14
CA PHE A 245 8.01 -12.57 10.37
C PHE A 245 8.04 -13.80 11.26
N ASN A 246 8.74 -13.75 12.40
CA ASN A 246 8.71 -14.81 13.40
C ASN A 246 7.28 -15.05 13.88
N THR A 247 6.52 -14.00 14.21
CA THR A 247 5.15 -14.12 14.70
C THR A 247 4.22 -14.81 13.70
N ILE A 248 4.25 -14.40 12.43
CA ILE A 248 3.34 -14.95 11.40
C ILE A 248 3.78 -16.31 10.84
N LEU A 249 5.04 -16.71 11.06
CA LEU A 249 5.62 -17.99 10.62
C LEU A 249 5.90 -18.96 11.78
N THR A 250 5.23 -18.80 12.93
CA THR A 250 5.33 -19.73 14.05
C THR A 250 4.09 -20.62 14.12
N ALA A 251 4.28 -21.94 14.16
CA ALA A 251 3.22 -22.90 14.45
C ALA A 251 3.09 -23.08 15.97
N ASN A 252 2.27 -22.26 16.61
CA ASN A 252 1.97 -22.33 18.04
C ASN A 252 0.51 -22.75 18.30
N ASP A 253 0.12 -22.88 19.57
CA ASP A 253 -1.24 -23.26 19.97
C ASP A 253 -2.31 -22.21 19.58
N ASP A 254 -1.90 -20.98 19.25
CA ASP A 254 -2.77 -19.91 18.77
C ASP A 254 -3.00 -19.97 17.24
N LEU A 255 -2.34 -20.89 16.52
CA LEU A 255 -2.51 -21.05 15.08
C LEU A 255 -3.96 -21.46 14.77
N PRO A 256 -4.67 -20.74 13.88
CA PRO A 256 -6.05 -21.08 13.56
C PRO A 256 -6.18 -22.51 13.00
N PRO A 257 -7.13 -23.34 13.49
CA PRO A 257 -7.34 -24.70 13.00
C PRO A 257 -7.53 -24.80 11.48
N ALA A 258 -8.08 -23.74 10.88
CA ALA A 258 -8.26 -23.60 9.43
C ALA A 258 -6.95 -23.67 8.63
N VAL A 259 -5.84 -23.14 9.18
CA VAL A 259 -4.53 -23.18 8.50
C VAL A 259 -4.03 -24.62 8.41
N LYS A 260 -4.05 -25.33 9.55
CA LYS A 260 -3.69 -26.74 9.62
C LYS A 260 -4.57 -27.59 8.70
N TRP A 261 -5.88 -27.45 8.81
CA TRP A 261 -6.85 -28.19 7.99
C TRP A 261 -6.63 -27.95 6.48
N LEU A 262 -6.39 -26.70 6.07
CA LEU A 262 -6.13 -26.35 4.67
C LEU A 262 -4.81 -26.95 4.17
N PHE A 263 -3.75 -26.91 4.97
CA PHE A 263 -2.45 -27.47 4.58
C PHE A 263 -2.50 -28.99 4.48
N ASP A 264 -3.20 -29.67 5.40
CA ASP A 264 -3.45 -31.10 5.32
C ASP A 264 -4.27 -31.47 4.08
N LEU A 265 -5.26 -30.66 3.70
CA LEU A 265 -6.04 -30.85 2.47
C LEU A 265 -5.15 -30.79 1.23
N LEU A 266 -4.19 -29.85 1.18
CA LEU A 266 -3.22 -29.72 0.08
C LEU A 266 -2.26 -30.91 0.03
N ASP A 267 -1.75 -31.35 1.18
CA ASP A 267 -0.88 -32.52 1.31
C ASP A 267 -1.60 -33.81 0.88
N GLU A 268 -2.87 -33.96 1.26
CA GLU A 268 -3.74 -35.05 0.84
C GLU A 268 -4.00 -35.04 -0.67
N ALA A 269 -4.30 -33.87 -1.23
CA ALA A 269 -4.50 -33.72 -2.67
C ALA A 269 -3.22 -34.11 -3.45
N ALA A 270 -2.05 -33.65 -3.00
CA ALA A 270 -0.77 -34.02 -3.59
C ALA A 270 -0.56 -35.54 -3.56
N ARG A 271 -0.82 -36.19 -2.43
CA ARG A 271 -0.69 -37.64 -2.28
C ARG A 271 -1.67 -38.42 -3.17
N ARG A 272 -2.94 -38.01 -3.24
CA ARG A 272 -3.96 -38.65 -4.09
C ARG A 272 -3.61 -38.58 -5.58
N HIS A 273 -2.98 -37.51 -6.01
CA HIS A 273 -2.52 -37.32 -7.39
C HIS A 273 -1.07 -37.76 -7.63
N SER A 274 -0.45 -38.45 -6.67
CA SER A 274 0.94 -38.94 -6.76
C SER A 274 1.97 -37.84 -7.09
N ILE A 275 1.74 -36.62 -6.58
CA ILE A 275 2.69 -35.51 -6.69
C ILE A 275 3.75 -35.71 -5.61
N VAL A 276 4.95 -36.07 -6.04
CA VAL A 276 6.10 -36.37 -5.16
C VAL A 276 7.04 -35.18 -4.97
N ASP A 277 6.94 -34.16 -5.82
CA ASP A 277 7.81 -32.99 -5.78
C ASP A 277 7.40 -32.06 -4.62
N PRO A 278 8.25 -31.90 -3.58
CA PRO A 278 7.94 -31.05 -2.43
C PRO A 278 7.84 -29.57 -2.80
N GLU A 279 8.46 -29.12 -3.89
CA GLU A 279 8.38 -27.71 -4.33
C GLU A 279 6.96 -27.34 -4.77
N VAL A 280 6.22 -28.29 -5.38
CA VAL A 280 4.84 -28.06 -5.81
C VAL A 280 3.94 -27.83 -4.61
N VAL A 281 4.06 -28.68 -3.58
CA VAL A 281 3.26 -28.58 -2.36
C VAL A 281 3.63 -27.32 -1.57
N HIS A 282 4.92 -26.99 -1.50
CA HIS A 282 5.40 -25.73 -0.94
C HIS A 282 4.76 -24.53 -1.65
N ALA A 283 4.76 -24.51 -2.99
CA ALA A 283 4.14 -23.46 -3.78
C ALA A 283 2.63 -23.37 -3.55
N TRP A 284 1.91 -24.49 -3.41
CA TRP A 284 0.48 -24.50 -3.08
C TRP A 284 0.20 -23.86 -1.72
N LYS A 285 0.97 -24.24 -0.69
CA LYS A 285 0.87 -23.64 0.66
C LYS A 285 1.15 -22.14 0.61
N SER A 286 2.25 -21.72 -0.02
CA SER A 286 2.61 -20.30 -0.21
C SER A 286 1.51 -19.51 -0.93
N ASN A 287 0.95 -20.05 -2.01
CA ASN A 287 -0.11 -19.42 -2.82
C ASN A 287 -1.48 -19.42 -2.14
N SER A 288 -1.69 -20.23 -1.10
CA SER A 288 -2.95 -20.33 -0.39
C SER A 288 -3.06 -19.35 0.78
N LEU A 289 -1.96 -19.08 1.50
CA LEU A 289 -1.97 -18.28 2.71
C LEU A 289 -0.93 -17.12 2.68
N PRO A 290 0.41 -17.33 2.76
CA PRO A 290 1.36 -16.22 2.81
C PRO A 290 1.21 -15.17 1.72
N LEU A 291 1.07 -15.61 0.46
CA LEU A 291 1.02 -14.70 -0.69
C LEU A 291 -0.34 -14.04 -0.91
N ARG A 292 -1.42 -14.62 -0.35
CA ARG A 292 -2.79 -14.08 -0.49
C ARG A 292 -3.23 -13.25 0.70
N PHE A 293 -2.88 -13.68 1.89
CA PHE A 293 -3.31 -13.05 3.13
C PHE A 293 -2.20 -12.10 3.63
N TRP A 294 -1.03 -12.64 3.98
CA TRP A 294 0.00 -11.87 4.68
C TRP A 294 0.65 -10.79 3.82
N VAL A 295 1.00 -11.05 2.56
CA VAL A 295 1.51 -10.00 1.65
C VAL A 295 0.54 -8.82 1.56
N ASN A 296 -0.77 -9.09 1.49
CA ASN A 296 -1.78 -8.04 1.40
C ASN A 296 -1.88 -7.20 2.68
N PHE A 297 -1.81 -7.82 3.86
CA PHE A 297 -1.86 -7.11 5.14
C PHE A 297 -0.57 -6.35 5.47
N ILE A 298 0.60 -6.85 5.03
CA ILE A 298 1.85 -6.09 5.12
C ILE A 298 1.73 -4.80 4.30
N LYS A 299 1.21 -4.89 3.06
CA LYS A 299 1.04 -3.72 2.19
C LYS A 299 -0.07 -2.78 2.64
N ASN A 300 -1.14 -3.31 3.23
CA ASN A 300 -2.35 -2.57 3.57
C ASN A 300 -2.69 -2.76 5.06
N PRO A 301 -1.88 -2.20 5.98
CA PRO A 301 -2.18 -2.23 7.41
C PRO A 301 -3.49 -1.52 7.76
N ASP A 302 -3.95 -0.61 6.91
CA ASP A 302 -5.24 0.08 6.98
C ASP A 302 -6.46 -0.85 6.81
N PHE A 303 -6.26 -2.11 6.37
CA PHE A 303 -7.32 -3.14 6.44
C PHE A 303 -7.57 -3.67 7.85
N ILE A 304 -6.60 -3.50 8.77
CA ILE A 304 -6.68 -3.96 10.16
C ILE A 304 -6.83 -2.78 11.10
N PHE A 305 -6.12 -1.68 10.84
CA PHE A 305 -5.99 -0.55 11.75
C PHE A 305 -6.61 0.71 11.15
N ASP A 306 -7.29 1.50 11.99
CA ASP A 306 -7.75 2.84 11.61
C ASP A 306 -6.61 3.85 11.67
N ILE A 307 -5.80 3.85 10.61
CA ILE A 307 -4.60 4.67 10.44
C ILE A 307 -4.58 5.34 9.06
N ASN A 308 -3.87 6.46 8.96
CA ASN A 308 -3.56 7.06 7.68
C ASN A 308 -2.25 6.49 7.12
N LYS A 309 -2.35 5.67 6.07
CA LYS A 309 -1.19 5.18 5.34
C LYS A 309 -0.68 6.24 4.36
N THR A 310 0.44 6.88 4.70
CA THR A 310 1.11 7.82 3.78
C THR A 310 1.79 7.09 2.62
N THR A 311 1.95 7.75 1.47
CA THR A 311 2.64 7.19 0.29
C THR A 311 4.05 6.69 0.62
N THR A 312 4.77 7.39 1.49
CA THR A 312 6.10 6.95 1.95
C THR A 312 6.02 5.62 2.69
N VAL A 313 5.09 5.48 3.64
CA VAL A 313 4.92 4.24 4.41
C VAL A 313 4.47 3.10 3.48
N ASP A 314 3.57 3.37 2.54
CA ASP A 314 3.11 2.39 1.54
C ASP A 314 4.27 1.82 0.71
N SER A 315 5.16 2.69 0.23
CA SER A 315 6.35 2.25 -0.50
C SER A 315 7.30 1.45 0.40
N CYS A 316 7.48 1.86 1.66
CA CYS A 316 8.34 1.15 2.60
C CYS A 316 7.82 -0.28 2.86
N LEU A 317 6.51 -0.39 3.09
CA LEU A 317 5.82 -1.65 3.32
C LEU A 317 5.83 -2.54 2.08
N SER A 318 5.79 -1.95 0.88
CA SER A 318 5.91 -2.70 -0.37
C SER A 318 7.26 -3.41 -0.50
N VAL A 319 8.36 -2.80 -0.05
CA VAL A 319 9.67 -3.47 -0.02
C VAL A 319 9.69 -4.64 0.98
N ILE A 320 9.09 -4.46 2.16
CA ILE A 320 8.99 -5.52 3.18
C ILE A 320 8.12 -6.68 2.65
N ALA A 321 6.98 -6.36 2.02
CA ALA A 321 6.08 -7.34 1.43
C ALA A 321 6.75 -8.12 0.29
N GLN A 322 7.54 -7.44 -0.56
CA GLN A 322 8.31 -8.12 -1.60
C GLN A 322 9.37 -9.05 -1.00
N THR A 323 10.03 -8.63 0.09
CA THR A 323 10.99 -9.48 0.81
C THR A 323 10.31 -10.73 1.37
N PHE A 324 9.11 -10.59 1.94
CA PHE A 324 8.32 -11.73 2.41
C PHE A 324 7.91 -12.66 1.26
N MET A 325 7.48 -12.09 0.13
CA MET A 325 7.16 -12.85 -1.08
C MET A 325 8.36 -13.66 -1.60
N ASP A 326 9.53 -13.04 -1.69
CA ASP A 326 10.78 -13.69 -2.11
C ASP A 326 11.23 -14.80 -1.14
N SER A 327 10.83 -14.68 0.12
CA SER A 327 11.06 -15.69 1.17
C SER A 327 10.13 -16.90 1.06
N CYS A 328 8.97 -16.75 0.41
CA CYS A 328 8.03 -17.83 0.13
C CYS A 328 8.35 -18.62 -1.15
N SER A 329 9.38 -18.21 -1.90
CA SER A 329 9.82 -18.86 -3.14
C SER A 329 10.98 -19.81 -2.89
N THR A 330 10.94 -20.99 -3.51
CA THR A 330 12.05 -21.97 -3.51
C THR A 330 13.16 -21.60 -4.50
N ALA A 331 12.92 -20.68 -5.43
CA ALA A 331 13.88 -20.31 -6.46
C ALA A 331 15.04 -19.48 -5.89
N GLU A 332 16.28 -19.93 -6.09
CA GLU A 332 17.47 -19.13 -5.82
C GLU A 332 17.62 -18.03 -6.88
N HIS A 333 17.58 -16.77 -6.45
CA HIS A 333 17.76 -15.65 -7.36
C HIS A 333 19.24 -15.25 -7.38
N ARG A 334 19.85 -15.25 -8.58
CA ARG A 334 21.21 -14.72 -8.76
C ARG A 334 21.15 -13.20 -8.74
N LEU A 335 21.56 -12.62 -7.61
CA LEU A 335 21.64 -11.17 -7.48
C LEU A 335 22.83 -10.63 -8.29
N GLY A 336 22.55 -9.67 -9.16
CA GLY A 336 23.51 -8.99 -10.01
C GLY A 336 23.42 -7.47 -9.84
N LYS A 337 24.23 -6.74 -10.61
CA LYS A 337 24.21 -5.27 -10.62
C LYS A 337 22.89 -4.68 -11.14
N ASP A 338 22.14 -5.47 -11.91
CA ASP A 338 20.86 -5.11 -12.48
C ASP A 338 19.67 -5.61 -11.63
N SER A 339 19.94 -6.21 -10.46
CA SER A 339 18.88 -6.63 -9.56
C SER A 339 18.24 -5.42 -8.87
N PRO A 340 16.91 -5.40 -8.72
CA PRO A 340 16.20 -4.36 -7.99
C PRO A 340 16.80 -4.11 -6.60
N SER A 341 16.97 -2.84 -6.21
CA SER A 341 17.68 -2.46 -4.98
C SER A 341 17.02 -2.92 -3.67
N ASN A 342 15.74 -3.28 -3.69
CA ASN A 342 14.90 -3.80 -2.62
C ASN A 342 15.27 -5.26 -2.39
N LYS A 343 15.49 -6.01 -3.48
CA LYS A 343 16.07 -7.34 -3.45
C LYS A 343 17.51 -7.32 -2.97
N LEU A 344 18.30 -6.29 -3.34
CA LEU A 344 19.66 -6.13 -2.81
C LEU A 344 19.69 -5.76 -1.31
N LEU A 345 18.69 -5.01 -0.84
CA LEU A 345 18.63 -4.50 0.54
C LEU A 345 18.44 -5.62 1.57
N PHE A 346 17.58 -6.60 1.24
CA PHE A 346 17.29 -7.77 2.09
C PHE A 346 17.91 -9.08 1.55
N ALA A 347 18.76 -8.99 0.53
CA ALA A 347 19.43 -10.12 -0.13
C ALA A 347 20.02 -11.16 0.84
N LYS A 348 20.66 -10.68 1.91
CA LYS A 348 21.35 -11.52 2.89
C LYS A 348 20.40 -12.14 3.91
N ASP A 349 19.22 -11.57 4.10
CA ASP A 349 18.22 -12.02 5.08
C ASP A 349 17.24 -13.04 4.45
N ILE A 350 16.95 -12.91 3.16
CA ILE A 350 16.02 -13.80 2.42
C ILE A 350 16.33 -15.29 2.63
N PRO A 351 17.58 -15.80 2.55
CA PRO A 351 17.86 -17.21 2.78
C PRO A 351 17.43 -17.69 4.18
N HIS A 352 17.60 -16.85 5.20
CA HIS A 352 17.16 -17.17 6.56
C HIS A 352 15.63 -17.20 6.65
N TYR A 353 14.94 -16.21 6.06
CA TYR A 353 13.48 -16.20 6.03
C TYR A 353 12.89 -17.37 5.24
N ARG A 354 13.55 -17.85 4.19
CA ARG A 354 13.15 -19.09 3.47
C ARG A 354 13.23 -20.31 4.36
N GLU A 355 14.26 -20.38 5.19
CA GLU A 355 14.39 -21.44 6.19
C GLU A 355 13.21 -21.38 7.17
N MET A 356 12.86 -20.18 7.66
CA MET A 356 11.70 -19.98 8.53
C MET A 356 10.39 -20.43 7.88
N VAL A 357 10.14 -20.09 6.61
CA VAL A 357 8.94 -20.55 5.88
C VAL A 357 8.92 -22.08 5.75
N SER A 358 10.07 -22.68 5.45
CA SER A 358 10.20 -24.13 5.32
C SER A 358 9.93 -24.85 6.65
N HIS A 359 10.51 -24.35 7.75
CA HIS A 359 10.24 -24.85 9.11
C HIS A 359 8.78 -24.66 9.50
N PHE A 360 8.17 -23.51 9.21
CA PHE A 360 6.76 -23.28 9.46
C PHE A 360 5.87 -24.34 8.80
N TYR A 361 6.09 -24.64 7.52
CA TYR A 361 5.31 -25.68 6.82
C TYR A 361 5.53 -27.08 7.40
N TYR A 362 6.76 -27.38 7.82
CA TYR A 362 7.08 -28.63 8.49
C TYR A 362 6.40 -28.73 9.86
N ASP A 363 6.47 -27.70 10.68
CA ASP A 363 5.89 -27.68 12.02
C ASP A 363 4.36 -27.77 11.95
N VAL A 364 3.71 -27.04 11.03
CA VAL A 364 2.26 -27.19 10.79
C VAL A 364 1.92 -28.61 10.34
N GLN A 365 2.75 -29.25 9.52
CA GLN A 365 2.53 -30.64 9.14
C GLN A 365 2.60 -31.59 10.36
N MET A 366 3.51 -31.33 11.30
CA MET A 366 3.68 -32.12 12.52
C MET A 366 2.57 -31.91 13.57
N LEU A 367 1.79 -30.83 13.47
CA LEU A 367 0.63 -30.63 14.35
C LEU A 367 -0.39 -31.78 14.20
N PRO A 368 -1.14 -32.10 15.26
CA PRO A 368 -2.24 -33.07 15.19
C PRO A 368 -3.22 -32.73 14.06
N GLN A 369 -3.73 -33.76 13.39
CA GLN A 369 -4.74 -33.57 12.35
C GLN A 369 -6.02 -32.99 12.98
N ILE A 370 -6.56 -31.95 12.34
CA ILE A 370 -7.86 -31.36 12.71
C ILE A 370 -8.98 -32.20 12.10
N THR A 371 -9.89 -32.67 12.93
CA THR A 371 -11.05 -33.45 12.47
C THR A 371 -12.10 -32.56 11.81
N ASP A 372 -12.92 -33.12 10.91
CA ASP A 372 -14.02 -32.37 10.29
C ASP A 372 -15.03 -31.85 11.33
N GLN A 373 -15.18 -32.55 12.45
CA GLN A 373 -16.03 -32.11 13.56
C GLN A 373 -15.45 -30.87 14.27
N GLU A 374 -14.15 -30.86 14.57
CA GLU A 374 -13.48 -29.71 15.17
C GLU A 374 -13.50 -28.50 14.24
N MET A 375 -13.20 -28.70 12.95
CA MET A 375 -13.26 -27.63 11.95
C MET A 375 -14.69 -27.08 11.81
N SER A 376 -15.70 -27.95 11.74
CA SER A 376 -17.11 -27.53 11.68
C SER A 376 -17.53 -26.74 12.93
N SER A 377 -17.09 -27.19 14.11
CA SER A 377 -17.34 -26.48 15.37
C SER A 377 -16.70 -25.08 15.38
N ALA A 378 -15.44 -24.96 14.95
CA ALA A 378 -14.74 -23.68 14.87
C ALA A 378 -15.44 -22.72 13.89
N MET A 379 -15.85 -23.20 12.71
CA MET A 379 -16.58 -22.40 11.72
C MET A 379 -17.98 -21.98 12.20
N GLN A 380 -18.69 -22.84 12.93
CA GLN A 380 -19.97 -22.50 13.54
C GLN A 380 -19.82 -21.41 14.61
N GLN A 381 -18.82 -21.53 15.49
CA GLN A 381 -18.53 -20.49 16.49
C GLN A 381 -18.20 -19.15 15.85
N LEU A 382 -17.41 -19.16 14.77
CA LEU A 382 -17.12 -17.94 14.00
C LEU A 382 -18.40 -17.35 13.38
N SER A 383 -19.26 -18.19 12.80
CA SER A 383 -20.54 -17.75 12.20
C SER A 383 -21.47 -17.10 13.22
N VAL A 384 -21.52 -17.62 14.45
CA VAL A 384 -22.30 -17.04 15.56
C VAL A 384 -21.69 -15.72 16.00
N THR A 385 -20.36 -15.63 16.09
CA THR A 385 -19.65 -14.43 16.54
C THR A 385 -19.82 -13.26 15.56
N GLN A 386 -19.95 -13.55 14.27
CA GLN A 386 -20.09 -12.55 13.19
C GLN A 386 -21.57 -12.32 12.79
N LEU A 387 -22.53 -12.81 13.58
CA LEU A 387 -23.94 -12.70 13.24
C LEU A 387 -24.41 -11.24 13.32
N GLY A 388 -24.90 -10.72 12.20
CA GLY A 388 -25.41 -9.35 12.11
C GLY A 388 -24.37 -8.31 11.68
N GLU A 389 -23.10 -8.69 11.51
CA GLU A 389 -22.04 -7.79 11.03
C GLU A 389 -22.16 -7.47 9.53
N PHE A 390 -22.88 -8.31 8.77
CA PHE A 390 -23.05 -8.17 7.32
C PHE A 390 -24.52 -8.09 6.90
N ASP A 391 -24.84 -7.19 5.97
CA ASP A 391 -26.15 -7.17 5.31
C ASP A 391 -26.25 -8.29 4.26
N THR A 392 -26.77 -9.43 4.70
CA THR A 392 -26.96 -10.61 3.85
C THR A 392 -27.97 -10.38 2.73
N ILE A 393 -28.96 -9.50 2.94
CA ILE A 393 -29.97 -9.19 1.93
C ILE A 393 -29.34 -8.36 0.80
N ALA A 394 -28.52 -7.36 1.14
CA ALA A 394 -27.76 -6.61 0.15
C ALA A 394 -26.83 -7.51 -0.65
N ALA A 395 -26.08 -8.40 0.01
CA ALA A 395 -25.21 -9.36 -0.68
C ALA A 395 -25.99 -10.29 -1.63
N LEU A 396 -27.17 -10.77 -1.22
CA LEU A 396 -28.04 -11.61 -2.06
C LEU A 396 -28.58 -10.84 -3.27
N LYS A 397 -28.92 -9.55 -3.13
CA LYS A 397 -29.34 -8.70 -4.25
C LYS A 397 -28.22 -8.54 -5.27
N GLU A 398 -26.99 -8.29 -4.81
CA GLU A 398 -25.82 -8.20 -5.68
C GLU A 398 -25.56 -9.53 -6.42
N LEU A 399 -25.66 -10.68 -5.72
CA LEU A 399 -25.56 -11.99 -6.35
C LEU A 399 -26.65 -12.22 -7.41
N TYR A 400 -27.88 -11.78 -7.14
CA TYR A 400 -29.00 -11.94 -8.07
C TYR A 400 -28.83 -11.13 -9.36
N ILE A 401 -28.13 -9.99 -9.32
CA ILE A 401 -27.76 -9.24 -10.54
C ILE A 401 -26.94 -10.12 -11.49
N TYR A 402 -26.03 -10.95 -10.96
CA TYR A 402 -25.29 -11.90 -11.79
C TYR A 402 -26.22 -13.00 -12.33
N VAL A 403 -27.13 -13.54 -11.53
CA VAL A 403 -28.08 -14.56 -11.98
C VAL A 403 -28.93 -14.07 -13.16
N THR A 404 -29.50 -12.86 -13.05
CA THR A 404 -30.34 -12.25 -14.10
C THR A 404 -29.55 -11.88 -15.34
N LYS A 405 -28.39 -11.24 -15.18
CA LYS A 405 -27.49 -10.87 -16.30
C LYS A 405 -27.15 -12.06 -17.20
N TYR A 406 -27.11 -13.24 -16.61
CA TYR A 406 -26.73 -14.47 -17.28
C TYR A 406 -27.91 -15.44 -17.51
N ASN A 407 -29.16 -14.99 -17.31
CA ASN A 407 -30.39 -15.78 -17.39
C ASN A 407 -30.74 -16.24 -18.83
N ASP A 408 -30.56 -15.40 -19.85
CA ASP A 408 -30.82 -15.80 -21.25
C ASP A 408 -29.91 -16.94 -21.75
N GLN A 409 -28.79 -17.16 -21.07
CA GLN A 409 -27.87 -18.27 -21.33
C GLN A 409 -28.20 -19.49 -20.42
N VAL A 410 -28.85 -19.27 -19.27
CA VAL A 410 -29.48 -20.32 -18.43
C VAL A 410 -30.63 -20.99 -19.18
N THR A 411 -31.49 -20.22 -19.85
CA THR A 411 -32.68 -20.73 -20.56
C THR A 411 -32.40 -21.22 -21.99
N ARG A 412 -31.38 -20.71 -22.70
CA ARG A 412 -31.04 -21.23 -24.06
C ARG A 412 -30.45 -22.63 -24.06
N GLY A 413 -29.71 -23.04 -23.02
CA GLY A 413 -29.29 -24.44 -22.84
C GLY A 413 -30.47 -25.43 -22.70
N HIS A 414 -31.67 -24.91 -22.42
CA HIS A 414 -32.91 -25.69 -22.33
C HIS A 414 -33.61 -25.88 -23.69
N LYS A 415 -33.39 -25.00 -24.68
CA LYS A 415 -34.10 -25.05 -25.98
C LYS A 415 -33.33 -25.78 -27.09
N GLU A 416 -32.00 -25.89 -26.99
CA GLU A 416 -31.20 -26.59 -28.02
C GLU A 416 -31.28 -28.13 -27.93
N LYS A 417 -31.85 -28.70 -26.86
CA LYS A 417 -32.02 -30.16 -26.74
C LYS A 417 -33.30 -30.72 -27.38
N ASP A 418 -34.24 -29.87 -27.80
CA ASP A 418 -35.50 -30.30 -28.44
C ASP A 418 -35.58 -30.00 -29.95
N GLY A 419 -34.51 -29.44 -30.55
CA GLY A 419 -34.45 -29.13 -31.98
C GLY A 419 -33.17 -29.65 -32.61
N ASN A 420 -33.31 -30.62 -33.51
CA ASN A 420 -32.23 -31.20 -34.30
C ASN A 420 -31.65 -30.14 -35.27
N GLU A 421 -30.61 -29.39 -34.86
CA GLU A 421 -29.79 -28.63 -35.81
C GLU A 421 -28.32 -28.57 -35.35
N VAL A 422 -27.45 -29.13 -36.18
CA VAL A 422 -26.00 -29.11 -36.01
C VAL A 422 -25.50 -27.72 -36.37
N CYS A 423 -24.96 -26.95 -35.41
CA CYS A 423 -24.17 -25.76 -35.72
C CYS A 423 -22.91 -25.66 -34.84
N GLY A 424 -21.75 -25.92 -35.46
CA GLY A 424 -20.60 -25.05 -35.26
C GLY A 424 -19.59 -25.33 -34.14
N LYS A 425 -19.14 -26.58 -33.92
CA LYS A 425 -17.92 -26.87 -33.11
C LYS A 425 -16.58 -26.36 -33.72
N GLY A 426 -16.62 -25.45 -34.69
CA GLY A 426 -15.47 -25.07 -35.52
C GLY A 426 -14.78 -23.73 -35.20
N ALA A 427 -15.39 -22.82 -34.44
CA ALA A 427 -14.94 -21.42 -34.42
C ALA A 427 -14.11 -20.98 -33.19
N LEU A 428 -13.85 -21.86 -32.23
CA LEU A 428 -13.15 -21.49 -30.97
C LEU A 428 -11.68 -21.91 -30.89
N ARG A 429 -11.09 -22.45 -31.97
CA ARG A 429 -9.70 -22.97 -31.95
C ARG A 429 -8.65 -22.04 -32.55
N GLU A 430 -9.03 -20.88 -33.10
CA GLU A 430 -8.09 -19.97 -33.79
C GLU A 430 -7.89 -18.58 -33.15
N THR A 431 -8.55 -18.27 -32.02
CA THR A 431 -8.36 -16.99 -31.31
C THR A 431 -7.56 -17.10 -30.01
N MET A 432 -6.64 -18.08 -29.89
CA MET A 432 -5.77 -18.26 -28.71
C MET A 432 -4.33 -17.76 -28.90
N LYS A 433 -4.16 -16.61 -29.54
CA LYS A 433 -2.91 -15.85 -29.44
C LYS A 433 -3.26 -14.36 -29.31
N GLU A 434 -2.82 -13.77 -28.20
CA GLU A 434 -2.90 -12.35 -27.83
C GLU A 434 -4.26 -11.91 -27.28
N MET A 435 -4.49 -12.08 -25.97
CA MET A 435 -5.57 -11.41 -25.26
C MET A 435 -5.11 -10.97 -23.87
N ASP A 436 -5.30 -9.68 -23.57
CA ASP A 436 -4.96 -8.98 -22.34
C ASP A 436 -5.71 -9.53 -21.11
N GLU A 437 -5.17 -9.28 -19.90
CA GLU A 437 -5.70 -9.76 -18.61
C GLU A 437 -7.17 -9.38 -18.34
N ALA A 438 -7.66 -8.28 -18.92
CA ALA A 438 -9.06 -7.85 -18.79
C ALA A 438 -10.02 -8.78 -19.57
N ASP A 439 -9.61 -9.25 -20.74
CA ASP A 439 -10.38 -10.22 -21.52
C ASP A 439 -10.29 -11.62 -20.93
N ASN A 440 -9.20 -11.94 -20.23
CA ASN A 440 -9.05 -13.21 -19.51
C ASN A 440 -10.05 -13.33 -18.33
N LYS A 441 -10.34 -12.23 -17.62
CA LYS A 441 -11.38 -12.17 -16.57
C LYS A 441 -12.78 -12.35 -17.14
N LYS A 442 -13.07 -11.72 -18.29
CA LYS A 442 -14.37 -11.85 -18.96
C LYS A 442 -14.59 -13.27 -19.48
N CYS A 443 -13.57 -13.85 -20.12
CA CYS A 443 -13.58 -15.22 -20.63
C CYS A 443 -13.65 -16.26 -19.50
N ALA A 444 -13.00 -16.03 -18.36
CA ALA A 444 -13.09 -16.89 -17.17
C ALA A 444 -14.51 -16.87 -16.55
N ASN A 445 -15.14 -15.70 -16.45
CA ASN A 445 -16.51 -15.58 -15.96
C ASN A 445 -17.53 -16.25 -16.90
N GLU A 446 -17.36 -16.11 -18.21
CA GLU A 446 -18.20 -16.79 -19.22
C GLU A 446 -17.98 -18.32 -19.19
N ARG A 447 -16.78 -18.78 -18.83
CA ARG A 447 -16.45 -20.22 -18.73
C ARG A 447 -16.99 -20.87 -17.46
N ILE A 448 -16.87 -20.22 -16.30
CA ILE A 448 -17.47 -20.67 -15.04
C ILE A 448 -19.00 -20.75 -15.17
N HIS A 449 -19.58 -19.79 -15.89
CA HIS A 449 -21.01 -19.72 -16.17
C HIS A 449 -21.50 -20.92 -17.00
N MET A 450 -20.82 -21.27 -18.10
CA MET A 450 -21.13 -22.47 -18.88
C MET A 450 -21.01 -23.76 -18.06
N GLU A 451 -20.03 -23.87 -17.16
CA GLU A 451 -19.82 -25.06 -16.32
C GLU A 451 -20.88 -25.22 -15.21
N VAL A 452 -21.32 -24.14 -14.57
CA VAL A 452 -22.39 -24.17 -13.55
C VAL A 452 -23.73 -24.58 -14.16
N LEU A 453 -24.03 -24.10 -15.37
CA LEU A 453 -25.27 -24.42 -16.08
C LEU A 453 -25.28 -25.83 -16.65
N ASP A 454 -24.16 -26.28 -17.21
CA ASP A 454 -24.01 -27.66 -17.64
C ASP A 454 -24.11 -28.61 -16.44
N ALA A 455 -23.56 -28.23 -15.28
CA ALA A 455 -23.72 -28.96 -14.03
C ALA A 455 -25.20 -29.00 -13.58
N MET A 456 -25.92 -27.89 -13.49
CA MET A 456 -27.33 -27.93 -13.03
C MET A 456 -28.25 -28.74 -13.95
N ASN A 457 -27.99 -28.72 -15.27
CA ASN A 457 -28.82 -29.38 -16.29
C ASN A 457 -28.33 -30.76 -16.73
N ASN A 458 -27.12 -31.20 -16.37
CA ASN A 458 -26.62 -32.54 -16.67
C ASN A 458 -26.33 -33.37 -15.42
N ASP A 459 -26.09 -32.73 -14.27
CA ASP A 459 -25.87 -33.43 -13.01
C ASP A 459 -27.17 -34.06 -12.49
N LEU A 460 -27.10 -35.37 -12.25
CA LEU A 460 -28.24 -36.17 -11.82
C LEU A 460 -28.75 -35.76 -10.43
N HIS A 461 -27.88 -35.23 -9.56
CA HIS A 461 -28.24 -34.75 -8.24
C HIS A 461 -28.97 -33.40 -8.32
N CYS A 462 -28.49 -32.46 -9.15
CA CYS A 462 -29.16 -31.18 -9.39
C CYS A 462 -30.58 -31.36 -9.96
N LYS A 463 -30.76 -32.32 -10.88
CA LYS A 463 -32.08 -32.71 -11.42
C LYS A 463 -33.00 -33.29 -10.36
N LYS A 464 -32.51 -34.24 -9.56
CA LYS A 464 -33.28 -34.86 -8.46
C LYS A 464 -33.74 -33.84 -7.42
N MET A 465 -32.95 -32.80 -7.19
CA MET A 465 -33.26 -31.73 -6.22
C MET A 465 -34.08 -30.57 -6.81
N HIS A 466 -34.44 -30.65 -8.10
CA HIS A 466 -35.20 -29.66 -8.86
C HIS A 466 -34.64 -28.23 -8.72
N LEU A 467 -33.31 -28.09 -8.75
CA LEU A 467 -32.65 -26.80 -8.45
C LEU A 467 -32.92 -25.73 -9.52
N ALA A 468 -33.07 -26.12 -10.80
CA ALA A 468 -33.42 -25.19 -11.88
C ALA A 468 -34.80 -24.53 -11.67
N HIS A 469 -35.82 -25.34 -11.38
CA HIS A 469 -37.17 -24.83 -11.08
C HIS A 469 -37.20 -23.92 -9.83
N LYS A 470 -36.39 -24.23 -8.82
CA LYS A 470 -36.28 -23.36 -7.63
C LYS A 470 -35.66 -22.00 -7.98
N LEU A 471 -34.68 -21.98 -8.87
CA LEU A 471 -34.05 -20.75 -9.34
C LEU A 471 -35.02 -19.91 -10.19
N GLU A 472 -35.80 -20.54 -11.07
CA GLU A 472 -36.86 -19.89 -11.84
C GLU A 472 -37.93 -19.27 -10.93
N ASN A 473 -38.37 -20.00 -9.89
CA ASN A 473 -39.32 -19.46 -8.91
C ASN A 473 -38.78 -18.20 -8.20
N VAL A 474 -37.49 -18.19 -7.86
CA VAL A 474 -36.83 -17.01 -7.28
C VAL A 474 -36.84 -15.86 -8.28
N ALA A 475 -36.58 -16.14 -9.57
CA ALA A 475 -36.58 -15.11 -10.60
C ALA A 475 -37.97 -14.49 -10.83
N CYS A 476 -39.01 -15.32 -11.00
CA CYS A 476 -40.39 -14.85 -11.16
C CYS A 476 -40.85 -14.01 -9.96
N THR A 477 -40.52 -14.45 -8.74
CA THR A 477 -40.89 -13.74 -7.51
C THR A 477 -40.21 -12.37 -7.38
N LEU A 478 -38.96 -12.25 -7.86
CA LEU A 478 -38.18 -11.00 -7.79
C LEU A 478 -38.49 -10.03 -8.94
N GLU A 479 -38.92 -10.53 -10.09
CA GLU A 479 -39.32 -9.73 -11.26
C GLU A 479 -40.78 -9.24 -11.18
N GLY A 480 -41.51 -9.62 -10.12
CA GLY A 480 -42.86 -9.14 -9.86
C GLY A 480 -43.93 -9.82 -10.71
N GLU A 481 -43.62 -10.93 -11.37
CA GLU A 481 -44.63 -11.78 -12.00
C GLU A 481 -45.35 -12.58 -10.91
N GLU A 482 -46.68 -12.51 -10.88
CA GLU A 482 -47.49 -13.34 -9.99
C GLU A 482 -47.13 -14.81 -10.25
N THR A 483 -46.57 -15.46 -9.22
CA THR A 483 -46.35 -16.91 -9.20
C THR A 483 -47.71 -17.61 -9.21
N SER A 484 -48.30 -17.70 -10.40
CA SER A 484 -49.53 -18.43 -10.66
C SER A 484 -49.20 -19.92 -10.72
N THR A 485 -48.96 -20.55 -9.57
CA THR A 485 -49.08 -22.00 -9.41
C THR A 485 -49.03 -22.38 -7.93
N CYS A 486 -50.23 -22.43 -7.33
CA CYS A 486 -50.56 -23.34 -6.24
C CYS A 486 -51.23 -24.56 -6.86
#